data_AF-A0A2G6WMG9-F1
#
_entry.id   AF-A0A2G6WMG9-F1
#
_cell.length_a   1.000
_cell.length_b   1.000
_cell.length_c   1.000
_cell.angle_alpha   90.00
_cell.angle_beta   90.00
_cell.angle_gamma   90.00
#
_symmetry.space_group_name_H-M   'P 1'
#
loop_
_entity.id
_entity.type
_entity.pdbx_description
1 polymer ?
#
loop_
_entity_poly.entity_id
_entity_poly.type
_entity_poly.pdbx_seq_one_letter_code
_entity_poly.pdbx_strand_id
1 'polypeptide(L)'
;MKHKKIITISISLLILAGIIISCSDSGDSGETTSGSNSGSNCPTKTCGDFANRAQAQAAYNSNKKCYKNLDADGDGIVCESLK
;
A
#
# COMPACT_ATOMS: atom_id res chain seq x y z
N MET A 1 -2.36 15.02 -34.97
CA MET A 1 -2.73 13.60 -34.86
C MET A 1 -2.09 13.02 -33.62
N LYS A 2 -2.87 12.78 -32.56
CA LYS A 2 -2.40 12.30 -31.25
C LYS A 2 -2.97 10.90 -31.04
N HIS A 3 -2.19 9.87 -31.36
CA HIS A 3 -2.50 8.50 -30.96
C HIS A 3 -1.54 8.10 -29.85
N LYS A 4 -2.04 7.87 -28.64
CA LYS A 4 -1.47 6.78 -27.83
C LYS A 4 -2.45 6.30 -26.75
N LYS A 5 -2.95 5.09 -27.04
CA LYS A 5 -3.33 4.01 -26.12
C LYS A 5 -4.62 4.22 -25.32
N ILE A 6 -5.69 3.80 -25.98
CA ILE A 6 -6.87 3.17 -25.38
C ILE A 6 -6.36 2.07 -24.44
N ILE A 7 -6.41 2.31 -23.13
CA ILE A 7 -6.04 1.32 -22.11
C ILE A 7 -7.27 0.45 -21.89
N THR A 8 -7.20 -0.74 -22.47
CA THR A 8 -8.21 -1.79 -22.47
C THR A 8 -8.55 -2.20 -21.03
N ILE A 9 -9.78 -1.92 -20.60
CA ILE A 9 -10.41 -2.57 -19.46
C ILE A 9 -10.84 -3.97 -19.92
N SER A 10 -10.26 -5.02 -19.35
CA SER A 10 -10.83 -6.37 -19.44
C SER A 10 -10.38 -7.21 -18.24
N ILE A 11 -11.38 -7.47 -17.41
CA ILE A 11 -11.49 -8.38 -16.26
C ILE A 11 -11.19 -9.84 -16.66
N SER A 12 -10.84 -10.65 -15.65
CA SER A 12 -10.60 -12.11 -15.62
C SER A 12 -9.12 -12.48 -15.70
N LEU A 13 -8.55 -13.23 -14.75
CA LEU A 13 -9.05 -14.54 -14.35
C LEU A 13 -8.59 -14.93 -12.93
N LEU A 14 -9.56 -15.41 -12.17
CA LEU A 14 -9.45 -16.16 -10.92
C LEU A 14 -8.45 -17.33 -11.07
N ILE A 15 -7.39 -17.38 -10.27
CA ILE A 15 -6.66 -18.63 -10.00
C ILE A 15 -6.72 -18.89 -8.50
N LEU A 16 -7.75 -19.63 -8.11
CA LEU A 16 -7.83 -20.36 -6.85
C LEU A 16 -7.33 -21.78 -7.13
N ALA A 17 -6.17 -22.17 -6.59
CA ALA A 17 -5.91 -23.51 -6.04
C ALA A 17 -4.42 -23.71 -5.68
N GLY A 18 -4.18 -24.10 -4.41
CA GLY A 18 -3.01 -24.87 -3.94
C GLY A 18 -1.68 -24.10 -3.89
N ILE A 19 -0.75 -24.30 -2.96
CA ILE A 19 -0.41 -25.48 -2.17
C ILE A 19 0.31 -24.97 -0.91
N ILE A 20 -0.01 -25.53 0.24
CA ILE A 20 0.69 -25.33 1.52
C ILE A 20 2.07 -26.03 1.51
N ILE A 21 3.02 -25.47 2.28
CA ILE A 21 4.30 -26.03 2.79
C ILE A 21 5.57 -25.62 2.03
N SER A 22 6.35 -24.69 2.60
CA SER A 22 7.74 -24.97 3.03
C SER A 22 8.30 -23.81 3.87
N CYS A 23 9.03 -24.16 4.94
CA CYS A 23 9.58 -23.28 5.96
C CYS A 23 11.00 -22.83 5.59
N SER A 24 11.33 -21.55 5.85
CA SER A 24 12.57 -21.02 6.48
C SER A 24 13.00 -19.68 5.90
N ASP A 25 13.11 -18.66 6.74
CA ASP A 25 14.29 -17.78 6.79
C ASP A 25 14.39 -17.15 8.20
N SER A 26 15.61 -17.11 8.73
CA SER A 26 15.93 -16.70 10.11
C SER A 26 16.22 -15.20 10.17
N GLY A 27 15.66 -14.46 11.12
CA GLY A 27 16.08 -13.07 11.35
C GLY A 27 15.26 -12.25 12.37
N ASP A 28 15.72 -12.30 13.63
CA ASP A 28 15.65 -11.32 14.74
C ASP A 28 14.30 -10.90 15.39
N SER A 29 14.17 -11.34 16.65
CA SER A 29 13.67 -10.68 17.87
C SER A 29 12.53 -9.64 17.81
N GLY A 30 11.37 -10.01 18.36
CA GLY A 30 10.38 -9.05 18.88
C GLY A 30 8.95 -9.59 19.03
N GLU A 31 8.61 -10.01 20.25
CA GLU A 31 7.32 -10.36 20.86
C GLU A 31 6.01 -10.48 20.04
N THR A 32 5.32 -11.59 20.32
CA THR A 32 3.96 -11.92 19.89
C THR A 32 2.94 -11.17 20.76
N THR A 33 2.09 -10.31 20.17
CA THR A 33 0.75 -10.04 20.68
C THR A 33 -0.25 -10.22 19.55
N SER A 34 -1.16 -11.18 19.77
CA SER A 34 -2.12 -11.69 18.82
C SER A 34 -3.13 -10.64 18.35
N GLY A 35 -3.13 -10.41 17.05
CA GLY A 35 -4.15 -9.75 16.26
C GLY A 35 -3.63 -9.74 14.84
N SER A 36 -4.40 -10.27 13.88
CA SER A 36 -3.97 -10.35 12.47
C SER A 36 -3.62 -8.98 11.90
N ASN A 37 -2.36 -8.58 12.07
CA ASN A 37 -1.70 -7.42 11.49
C ASN A 37 -0.23 -7.83 11.43
N SER A 38 0.21 -8.31 10.27
CA SER A 38 1.63 -8.56 10.01
C SER A 38 2.41 -7.35 10.51
N GLY A 39 3.31 -7.56 11.48
CA GLY A 39 4.17 -6.55 12.10
C GLY A 39 5.11 -5.91 11.07
N SER A 40 4.55 -5.14 10.17
CA SER A 40 5.29 -4.31 9.24
C SER A 40 5.73 -3.08 10.01
N ASN A 41 7.04 -2.82 10.04
CA ASN A 41 7.69 -1.60 10.55
C ASN A 41 7.26 -0.37 9.74
N CYS A 42 5.96 -0.15 9.63
CA CYS A 42 5.35 0.88 8.83
C CYS A 42 5.22 2.14 9.67
N PRO A 43 5.74 3.28 9.18
CA PRO A 43 5.55 4.54 9.87
C PRO A 43 4.05 4.87 9.99
N THR A 44 3.63 5.39 11.14
CA THR A 44 2.23 5.69 11.44
C THR A 44 1.83 7.10 10.99
N LYS A 45 2.48 7.67 9.97
CA LYS A 45 2.17 9.03 9.50
C LYS A 45 0.80 9.09 8.89
N THR A 46 0.10 10.17 9.17
CA THR A 46 -1.23 10.53 8.71
C THR A 46 -1.16 11.80 7.87
N CYS A 47 -2.27 12.18 7.21
CA CYS A 47 -2.32 13.41 6.43
C CYS A 47 -1.98 14.67 7.25
N GLY A 48 -2.24 14.67 8.57
CA GLY A 48 -1.89 15.78 9.46
C GLY A 48 -0.37 15.96 9.67
N ASP A 49 0.43 14.95 9.34
CA ASP A 49 1.89 14.99 9.49
C ASP A 49 2.60 15.64 8.28
N PHE A 50 1.86 16.00 7.23
CA PHE A 50 2.40 16.58 6.00
C PHE A 50 1.93 18.02 5.79
N ALA A 51 2.83 18.88 5.31
CA ALA A 51 2.50 20.29 5.07
C ALA A 51 1.63 20.51 3.82
N ASN A 52 1.73 19.60 2.84
CA ASN A 52 1.01 19.68 1.58
C ASN A 52 0.82 18.28 0.96
N ARG A 53 -0.08 18.21 -0.01
CA ARG A 53 -0.44 16.96 -0.70
C ARG A 53 0.75 16.34 -1.43
N ALA A 54 1.63 17.15 -2.01
CA ALA A 54 2.80 16.67 -2.74
C ALA A 54 3.76 15.87 -1.84
N GLN A 55 3.97 16.31 -0.59
CA GLN A 55 4.78 15.58 0.38
C GLN A 55 4.11 14.26 0.81
N ALA A 56 2.80 14.26 1.07
CA ALA A 56 2.06 13.05 1.39
C ALA A 56 2.11 12.04 0.22
N GLN A 57 1.96 12.53 -1.02
CA GLN A 57 2.07 11.72 -2.23
C GLN A 57 3.46 11.10 -2.39
N ALA A 58 4.52 11.85 -2.11
CA ALA A 58 5.87 11.30 -2.14
C ALA A 58 6.04 10.18 -1.11
N ALA A 59 5.53 10.36 0.12
CA ALA A 59 5.58 9.32 1.15
C ALA A 59 4.79 8.07 0.74
N TYR A 60 3.55 8.23 0.28
CA TYR A 60 2.74 7.12 -0.23
C TYR A 60 3.43 6.35 -1.34
N ASN A 61 3.99 7.06 -2.33
CA ASN A 61 4.68 6.45 -3.45
C ASN A 61 5.96 5.72 -3.02
N SER A 62 6.62 6.14 -1.93
CA SER A 62 7.81 5.46 -1.40
C SER A 62 7.47 4.08 -0.81
N ASN A 63 6.31 3.93 -0.19
CA ASN A 63 5.85 2.65 0.36
C ASN A 63 4.33 2.62 0.53
N LYS A 64 3.63 2.23 -0.53
CA LYS A 64 2.15 2.18 -0.56
C LYS A 64 1.55 1.23 0.47
N LYS A 65 2.27 0.15 0.82
CA LYS A 65 1.81 -0.81 1.83
C LYS A 65 1.76 -0.16 3.21
N CYS A 66 2.80 0.60 3.56
CA CYS A 66 2.89 1.25 4.86
C CYS A 66 2.05 2.52 4.98
N TYR A 67 1.92 3.26 3.89
CA TYR A 67 1.20 4.53 3.87
C TYR A 67 -0.19 4.42 3.26
N LYS A 68 -0.77 3.21 3.16
CA LYS A 68 -2.12 3.01 2.61
C LYS A 68 -3.17 3.89 3.28
N ASN A 69 -2.95 4.28 4.54
CA ASN A 69 -3.83 5.15 5.31
C ASN A 69 -3.83 6.61 4.84
N LEU A 70 -2.88 7.02 4.00
CA LEU A 70 -2.89 8.34 3.38
C LEU A 70 -3.90 8.42 2.22
N ASP A 71 -4.29 7.28 1.67
CA ASP A 71 -5.19 7.08 0.52
C ASP A 71 -6.38 6.22 0.99
N ALA A 72 -7.22 6.79 1.85
CA ALA A 72 -8.20 6.01 2.61
C ALA A 72 -9.29 5.39 1.72
N ASP A 73 -9.63 6.07 0.62
CA ASP A 73 -10.61 5.63 -0.38
C ASP A 73 -9.96 4.87 -1.56
N GLY A 74 -8.64 5.02 -1.76
CA GLY A 74 -7.89 4.21 -2.71
C GLY A 74 -8.05 4.67 -4.16
N ASP A 75 -8.38 5.94 -4.38
CA ASP A 75 -8.53 6.53 -5.72
C ASP A 75 -7.17 6.94 -6.34
N GLY A 76 -6.10 6.86 -5.55
CA GLY A 76 -4.73 7.21 -5.94
C GLY A 76 -4.37 8.68 -5.69
N ILE A 77 -5.27 9.45 -5.09
CA ILE A 77 -5.09 10.84 -4.67
C ILE A 77 -5.01 10.86 -3.13
N VAL A 78 -3.79 10.73 -2.61
CA VAL A 78 -3.61 10.80 -1.15
C VAL A 78 -3.93 12.18 -0.59
N CYS A 79 -4.50 12.18 0.62
CA CYS A 79 -4.70 13.36 1.45
C CYS A 79 -5.29 14.54 0.66
N GLU A 80 -6.38 14.29 -0.08
CA GLU A 80 -7.09 15.28 -0.91
C GLU A 80 -7.52 16.56 -0.18
N SER A 81 -7.64 16.51 1.14
CA SER A 81 -7.92 17.68 1.99
C SER A 81 -6.73 18.66 2.12
N LEU A 82 -5.51 18.22 1.76
CA LEU A 82 -4.31 19.06 1.74
C LEU A 82 -4.21 19.82 0.40
N LYS A 83 -3.65 21.03 0.45
CA LYS A 83 -3.34 21.82 -0.75
C LYS A 83 -2.21 21.20 -1.58
#